data_AF-A0A1D2UVV8-F1
#
_entry.id   AF-A0A1D2UVV8-F1
#
_cell.length_a   1.000
_cell.length_b   1.000
_cell.length_c   1.000
_cell.angle_alpha   90.00
_cell.angle_beta   90.00
_cell.angle_gamma   90.00
#
_symmetry.space_group_name_H-M   'P 1'
#
loop_
_entity.id
_entity.type
_entity.pdbx_description
1 polymer ?
#
loop_
_entity_poly.entity_id
_entity_poly.type
_entity_poly.pdbx_seq_one_letter_code
_entity_poly.pdbx_strand_id
1 'polypeptide(L)'
;MTLTTTNECLLKYQKFIETTEFNPKIIRCLFVNAYNQFLAGTILAEKGLNTPSFNCLRMGLESEWIGIILTRNREMGLFWAFGVGNDATQKQLIQLERPFEIRKNLGNTERITIKDRNEIYAALSDKSHTKMGSVTRFLIPRDAHPSDGYVDCIPPGGMREEKAVENILQGVRVVLSFALAEIEDSLGCHLLENRWTWNRNELRYISGGGYADSHGEFEPHITSKGHPGRDSMQLMSLLSAIRHGKI
;
A
#
# COMPACT_ATOMS: atom_id res chain seq x y z
N MET A 1 23.11 4.89 -1.99
CA MET A 1 21.88 4.71 -2.79
C MET A 1 21.09 5.99 -2.72
N THR A 2 20.90 6.66 -3.86
CA THR A 2 19.97 7.79 -3.97
C THR A 2 18.56 7.29 -3.71
N LEU A 3 17.86 7.87 -2.72
CA LEU A 3 16.47 7.54 -2.44
C LEU A 3 15.60 8.08 -3.58
N THR A 4 14.98 7.18 -4.34
CA THR A 4 14.04 7.57 -5.41
C THR A 4 12.86 8.33 -4.81
N THR A 5 12.46 9.43 -5.44
CA THR A 5 11.32 10.24 -4.98
C THR A 5 9.99 9.66 -5.48
N THR A 6 8.88 10.00 -4.81
CA THR A 6 7.53 9.60 -5.25
C THR A 6 7.24 10.02 -6.69
N ASN A 7 7.69 11.22 -7.08
CA ASN A 7 7.55 11.73 -8.45
C ASN A 7 8.34 10.91 -9.46
N GLU A 8 9.57 10.52 -9.13
CA GLU A 8 10.35 9.64 -10.01
C GLU A 8 9.67 8.28 -10.20
N CYS A 9 9.08 7.70 -9.15
CA CYS A 9 8.31 6.46 -9.28
C CYS A 9 7.12 6.64 -10.24
N LEU A 10 6.33 7.70 -10.07
CA LEU A 10 5.19 8.00 -10.94
C LEU A 10 5.62 8.19 -12.40
N LEU A 11 6.67 8.97 -12.66
CA LEU A 11 7.20 9.18 -14.01
C LEU A 11 7.66 7.86 -14.65
N LYS A 12 8.26 6.97 -13.87
CA LYS A 12 8.71 5.66 -14.35
C LYS A 12 7.53 4.74 -14.66
N TYR A 13 6.49 4.79 -13.83
CA TYR A 13 5.24 4.09 -14.09
C TYR A 13 4.55 4.59 -15.36
N GLN A 14 4.45 5.90 -15.53
CA GLN A 14 3.89 6.52 -16.72
C GLN A 14 4.68 6.10 -17.97
N LYS A 15 6.01 6.16 -17.92
CA LYS A 15 6.86 5.73 -19.03
C LYS A 15 6.63 4.26 -19.38
N PHE A 16 6.46 3.39 -18.39
CA PHE A 16 6.09 1.99 -18.62
C PHE A 16 4.77 1.87 -19.40
N ILE A 17 3.73 2.62 -19.04
CA ILE A 17 2.44 2.61 -19.75
C ILE A 17 2.57 3.11 -21.19
N GLU A 18 3.43 4.09 -21.43
CA GLU A 18 3.64 4.72 -22.73
C GLU A 18 4.47 3.87 -23.69
N THR A 19 5.41 3.08 -23.15
CA THR A 19 6.40 2.35 -23.96
C THR A 19 6.11 0.86 -24.09
N THR A 20 5.31 0.28 -23.20
CA THR A 20 4.94 -1.13 -23.25
C THR A 20 3.87 -1.40 -24.31
N GLU A 21 4.11 -2.39 -25.16
CA GLU A 21 3.10 -2.92 -26.07
C GLU A 21 2.24 -3.96 -25.34
N PHE A 22 0.99 -3.57 -25.02
CA PHE A 22 0.04 -4.47 -24.37
C PHE A 22 -0.71 -5.31 -25.41
N ASN A 23 -0.84 -6.60 -25.15
CA ASN A 23 -1.59 -7.51 -26.01
C ASN A 23 -2.50 -8.43 -25.17
N PRO A 24 -3.83 -8.22 -25.18
CA PRO A 24 -4.56 -7.20 -25.95
C PRO A 24 -4.35 -5.75 -25.49
N LYS A 25 -4.38 -4.80 -26.43
CA LYS A 25 -4.14 -3.36 -26.19
C LYS A 25 -5.00 -2.76 -25.08
N ILE A 26 -6.23 -3.25 -24.95
CA ILE A 26 -7.20 -2.80 -23.96
C ILE A 26 -6.71 -3.00 -22.51
N ILE A 27 -5.86 -3.99 -22.23
CA ILE A 27 -5.29 -4.22 -20.88
C ILE A 27 -4.52 -3.01 -20.37
N ARG A 28 -4.00 -2.16 -21.28
CA ARG A 28 -3.38 -0.89 -20.92
C ARG A 28 -4.27 -0.04 -20.00
N CYS A 29 -5.60 -0.15 -20.09
CA CYS A 29 -6.51 0.62 -19.25
C CYS A 29 -6.36 0.28 -17.75
N LEU A 30 -5.99 -0.95 -17.39
CA LEU A 30 -5.78 -1.36 -16.01
C LEU A 30 -4.55 -0.68 -15.40
N PHE A 31 -3.46 -0.58 -16.18
CA PHE A 31 -2.27 0.14 -15.76
C PHE A 31 -2.48 1.66 -15.75
N VAL A 32 -3.26 2.22 -16.68
CA VAL A 32 -3.70 3.62 -16.62
C VAL A 32 -4.53 3.88 -15.37
N ASN A 33 -5.46 2.98 -15.02
CA ASN A 33 -6.24 3.10 -13.80
C ASN A 33 -5.35 3.01 -12.57
N ALA A 34 -4.40 2.07 -12.53
CA ALA A 34 -3.41 1.95 -11.47
C ALA A 34 -2.63 3.25 -11.27
N TYR A 35 -2.09 3.81 -12.36
CA TYR A 35 -1.39 5.10 -12.36
C TYR A 35 -2.26 6.24 -11.81
N ASN A 36 -3.50 6.37 -12.28
CA ASN A 36 -4.41 7.41 -11.80
C ASN A 36 -4.69 7.28 -10.30
N GLN A 37 -4.83 6.06 -9.80
CA GLN A 37 -4.98 5.81 -8.37
C GLN A 37 -3.71 6.14 -7.60
N PHE A 38 -2.52 5.81 -8.10
CA PHE A 38 -1.26 6.19 -7.46
C PHE A 38 -1.03 7.71 -7.45
N LEU A 39 -1.36 8.39 -8.55
CA LEU A 39 -1.30 9.85 -8.65
C LEU A 39 -2.28 10.51 -7.68
N ALA A 40 -3.54 10.06 -7.66
CA ALA A 40 -4.54 10.55 -6.71
C ALA A 40 -4.10 10.31 -5.26
N GLY A 41 -3.59 9.11 -4.95
CA GLY A 41 -3.04 8.76 -3.64
C GLY A 41 -1.90 9.69 -3.22
N THR A 42 -1.03 10.06 -4.16
CA THR A 42 0.07 11.00 -3.94
C THR A 42 -0.45 12.41 -3.63
N ILE A 43 -1.36 12.94 -4.45
CA ILE A 43 -1.97 14.27 -4.24
C ILE A 43 -2.68 14.34 -2.88
N LEU A 44 -3.40 13.28 -2.49
CA LEU A 44 -4.06 13.20 -1.20
C LEU A 44 -3.05 13.15 -0.04
N ALA A 45 -1.94 12.41 -0.21
CA ALA A 45 -0.86 12.36 0.77
C ALA A 45 -0.21 13.74 1.00
N GLU A 46 0.02 14.52 -0.06
CA GLU A 46 0.52 15.89 0.03
C GLU A 46 -0.40 16.83 0.82
N LYS A 47 -1.70 16.51 0.88
CA LYS A 47 -2.69 17.21 1.72
C LYS A 47 -2.84 16.59 3.12
N GLY A 48 -2.01 15.61 3.46
CA GLY A 48 -2.07 14.91 4.75
C GLY A 48 -3.29 13.98 4.91
N LEU A 49 -3.96 13.63 3.81
CA LEU A 49 -5.15 12.78 3.80
C LEU A 49 -4.75 11.30 3.74
N ASN A 50 -4.31 10.77 4.88
CA ASN A 50 -3.73 9.43 5.01
C ASN A 50 -4.65 8.29 4.52
N THR A 51 -5.83 8.13 5.14
CA THR A 51 -6.76 7.05 4.79
C THR A 51 -7.23 7.10 3.33
N PRO A 52 -7.68 8.26 2.79
CA PRO A 52 -8.01 8.37 1.37
C PRO A 52 -6.82 8.04 0.46
N SER A 53 -5.62 8.51 0.81
CA SER A 53 -4.40 8.21 0.05
C SER A 53 -4.16 6.71 -0.05
N PHE A 54 -4.08 6.00 1.09
CA PHE A 54 -3.80 4.56 1.10
C PHE A 54 -4.94 3.71 0.52
N ASN A 55 -6.18 4.20 0.53
CA ASN A 55 -7.27 3.56 -0.22
C ASN A 55 -7.02 3.62 -1.74
N CYS A 56 -6.61 4.77 -2.27
CA CYS A 56 -6.21 4.88 -3.67
C CYS A 56 -5.04 3.93 -3.99
N LEU A 57 -4.00 3.90 -3.17
CA LEU A 57 -2.86 3.00 -3.38
C LEU A 57 -3.26 1.52 -3.44
N ARG A 58 -4.17 1.08 -2.55
CA ARG A 58 -4.70 -0.29 -2.56
C ARG A 58 -5.42 -0.60 -3.88
N MET A 59 -6.30 0.30 -4.32
CA MET A 59 -7.02 0.14 -5.60
C MET A 59 -6.06 0.15 -6.80
N GLY A 60 -4.97 0.92 -6.71
CA GLY A 60 -3.91 0.96 -7.71
C GLY A 60 -3.21 -0.39 -7.85
N LEU A 61 -2.77 -0.99 -6.73
CA LEU A 61 -2.17 -2.32 -6.71
C LEU A 61 -3.13 -3.39 -7.25
N GLU A 62 -4.39 -3.39 -6.82
CA GLU A 62 -5.40 -4.33 -7.31
C GLU A 62 -5.54 -4.26 -8.84
N SER A 63 -5.57 -3.04 -9.40
CA SER A 63 -5.67 -2.83 -10.85
C SER A 63 -4.42 -3.30 -11.59
N GLU A 64 -3.23 -2.95 -11.09
CA GLU A 64 -1.96 -3.39 -11.66
C GLU A 64 -1.84 -4.91 -11.67
N TRP A 65 -2.15 -5.54 -10.55
CA TRP A 65 -2.02 -6.99 -10.39
C TRP A 65 -2.92 -7.75 -11.36
N ILE A 66 -4.17 -7.30 -11.54
CA ILE A 66 -5.05 -7.84 -12.58
C ILE A 66 -4.41 -7.62 -13.96
N GLY A 67 -3.89 -6.41 -14.22
CA GLY A 67 -3.18 -6.08 -15.46
C GLY A 67 -2.02 -7.04 -15.75
N ILE A 68 -1.19 -7.35 -14.76
CA ILE A 68 -0.08 -8.29 -14.87
C ILE A 68 -0.57 -9.70 -15.21
N ILE A 69 -1.59 -10.20 -14.49
CA ILE A 69 -2.15 -11.54 -14.73
C ILE A 69 -2.72 -11.65 -16.15
N LEU A 70 -3.49 -10.66 -16.58
CA LEU A 70 -4.10 -10.66 -17.91
C LEU A 70 -3.07 -10.47 -19.03
N THR A 71 -1.98 -9.73 -18.77
CA THR A 71 -0.88 -9.58 -19.75
C THR A 71 -0.17 -10.92 -19.99
N ARG A 72 -0.05 -11.78 -18.97
CA ARG A 72 0.54 -13.12 -19.09
C ARG A 72 -0.37 -14.13 -19.81
N ASN A 73 -1.68 -13.88 -19.84
CA ASN A 73 -2.64 -14.76 -20.47
C ASN A 73 -3.54 -13.98 -21.44
N ARG A 74 -3.11 -13.92 -22.71
CA ARG A 74 -3.80 -13.19 -23.78
C ARG A 74 -5.28 -13.60 -23.91
N GLU A 75 -5.58 -14.89 -23.83
CA GLU A 75 -6.94 -15.40 -23.99
C GLU A 75 -7.84 -14.89 -22.84
N MET A 76 -7.38 -15.02 -21.60
CA MET A 76 -8.08 -14.45 -20.44
C MET A 76 -8.23 -12.93 -20.54
N GLY A 77 -7.22 -12.23 -21.05
CA GLY A 77 -7.27 -10.80 -21.32
C GLY A 77 -8.36 -10.41 -22.32
N LEU A 78 -8.55 -11.19 -23.38
CA LEU A 78 -9.64 -10.99 -24.34
C LEU A 78 -11.01 -11.28 -23.71
N PHE A 79 -11.11 -12.35 -22.91
CA PHE A 79 -12.34 -12.70 -22.20
C PHE A 79 -12.76 -11.62 -21.22
N TRP A 80 -11.82 -11.10 -20.44
CA TRP A 80 -12.05 -9.97 -19.54
C TRP A 80 -12.49 -8.72 -20.29
N ALA A 81 -11.81 -8.38 -21.39
CA ALA A 81 -12.06 -7.13 -22.11
C ALA A 81 -13.37 -7.09 -22.89
N PHE A 82 -13.77 -8.22 -23.48
CA PHE A 82 -14.92 -8.28 -24.38
C PHE A 82 -16.11 -9.02 -23.78
N GLY A 83 -15.98 -9.56 -22.57
CA GLY A 83 -17.02 -10.37 -21.94
C GLY A 83 -17.35 -11.64 -22.72
N VAL A 84 -16.41 -12.11 -23.56
CA VAL A 84 -16.57 -13.31 -24.38
C VAL A 84 -16.04 -14.51 -23.62
N GLY A 85 -16.84 -15.57 -23.49
CA GLY A 85 -16.48 -16.75 -22.70
C GLY A 85 -17.71 -17.56 -22.32
N ASN A 86 -17.51 -18.79 -21.83
CA ASN A 86 -18.60 -19.60 -21.29
C ASN A 86 -18.81 -19.28 -19.79
N ASP A 87 -19.83 -19.88 -19.17
CA ASP A 87 -20.14 -19.69 -17.75
C ASP A 87 -18.95 -20.00 -16.82
N ALA A 88 -18.07 -20.94 -17.19
CA ALA A 88 -16.88 -21.27 -16.42
C ALA A 88 -15.84 -20.14 -16.49
N THR A 89 -15.61 -19.58 -17.68
CA THR A 89 -14.76 -18.41 -17.89
C THR A 89 -15.25 -17.21 -17.08
N GLN A 90 -16.56 -16.94 -17.10
CA GLN A 90 -17.13 -15.82 -16.35
C GLN A 90 -16.95 -16.00 -14.83
N LYS A 91 -17.18 -17.21 -14.31
CA LYS A 91 -16.92 -17.54 -12.90
C LYS A 91 -15.45 -17.35 -12.54
N GLN A 92 -14.52 -17.72 -13.42
CA GLN A 92 -13.10 -17.53 -13.22
C GLN A 92 -12.71 -16.05 -13.18
N LEU A 93 -13.27 -15.22 -14.06
CA LEU A 93 -13.04 -13.78 -14.06
C LEU A 93 -13.57 -13.10 -12.78
N ILE A 94 -14.77 -13.45 -12.34
CA ILE A 94 -15.35 -12.95 -11.07
C ILE A 94 -14.50 -13.39 -9.87
N GLN A 95 -13.94 -14.60 -9.90
CA GLN A 95 -13.02 -15.04 -8.86
C GLN A 95 -11.71 -14.28 -8.91
N LEU A 96 -11.19 -13.98 -10.09
CA LEU A 96 -9.95 -13.22 -10.28
C LEU A 96 -10.06 -11.81 -9.70
N GLU A 97 -11.24 -11.19 -9.66
CA GLU A 97 -11.42 -9.87 -9.03
C GLU A 97 -11.30 -9.89 -7.50
N ARG A 98 -11.20 -11.07 -6.87
CA ARG A 98 -11.01 -11.17 -5.42
C ARG A 98 -9.54 -10.93 -5.06
N PRO A 99 -9.22 -9.98 -4.15
CA PRO A 99 -7.82 -9.64 -3.84
C PRO A 99 -6.94 -10.83 -3.42
N PHE A 100 -7.50 -11.78 -2.67
CA PHE A 100 -6.79 -13.01 -2.30
C PHE A 100 -6.42 -13.87 -3.51
N GLU A 101 -7.36 -14.04 -4.47
CA GLU A 101 -7.11 -14.83 -5.68
C GLU A 101 -6.11 -14.13 -6.60
N ILE A 102 -6.17 -12.80 -6.71
CA ILE A 102 -5.17 -12.01 -7.46
C ILE A 102 -3.75 -12.33 -6.97
N ARG A 103 -3.51 -12.17 -5.66
CA ARG A 103 -2.18 -12.38 -5.05
C ARG A 103 -1.70 -13.82 -5.19
N LYS A 104 -2.62 -14.78 -5.10
CA LYS A 104 -2.33 -16.20 -5.32
C LYS A 104 -1.93 -16.50 -6.77
N ASN A 105 -2.64 -15.95 -7.75
CA ASN A 105 -2.39 -16.17 -9.17
C ASN A 105 -1.08 -15.53 -9.66
N LEU A 106 -0.64 -14.43 -9.05
CA LEU A 106 0.66 -13.82 -9.35
C LEU A 106 1.84 -14.74 -9.02
N GLY A 107 1.66 -15.64 -8.04
CA GLY A 107 2.68 -16.59 -7.62
C GLY A 107 3.87 -15.93 -6.93
N ASN A 108 4.98 -16.66 -6.80
CA ASN A 108 6.25 -16.08 -6.39
C ASN A 108 7.02 -15.60 -7.62
N THR A 109 7.76 -14.52 -7.45
CA THR A 109 8.73 -14.02 -8.42
C THR A 109 10.12 -13.99 -7.77
N GLU A 110 11.14 -13.54 -8.50
CA GLU A 110 12.52 -13.49 -8.02
C GLU A 110 12.65 -12.70 -6.71
N ARG A 111 12.01 -11.53 -6.60
CA ARG A 111 12.14 -10.65 -5.42
C ARG A 111 10.85 -10.50 -4.63
N ILE A 112 9.70 -10.78 -5.23
CA ILE A 112 8.39 -10.58 -4.59
C ILE A 112 7.66 -11.91 -4.44
N THR A 113 7.37 -12.27 -3.21
CA THR A 113 6.64 -13.48 -2.84
C THR A 113 5.14 -13.24 -2.63
N ILE A 114 4.36 -14.31 -2.53
CA ILE A 114 2.95 -14.23 -2.11
C ILE A 114 2.85 -13.62 -0.69
N LYS A 115 3.83 -13.87 0.18
CA LYS A 115 3.88 -13.30 1.53
C LYS A 115 3.99 -11.77 1.46
N ASP A 116 4.92 -11.24 0.66
CA ASP A 116 5.10 -9.80 0.50
C ASP A 116 3.80 -9.11 0.04
N ARG A 117 3.12 -9.68 -0.97
CA ARG A 117 1.83 -9.18 -1.45
C ARG A 117 0.76 -9.21 -0.37
N ASN A 118 0.69 -10.28 0.42
CA ASN A 118 -0.26 -10.37 1.52
C ASN A 118 0.01 -9.33 2.60
N GLU A 119 1.29 -9.06 2.88
CA GLU A 119 1.68 -8.11 3.92
C GLU A 119 1.44 -6.66 3.51
N ILE A 120 1.84 -6.25 2.29
CA ILE A 120 1.55 -4.90 1.80
C ILE A 120 0.04 -4.66 1.67
N TYR A 121 -0.70 -5.67 1.21
CA TYR A 121 -2.16 -5.59 1.13
C TYR A 121 -2.80 -5.45 2.51
N ALA A 122 -2.37 -6.22 3.49
CA ALA A 122 -2.88 -6.14 4.86
C ALA A 122 -2.58 -4.77 5.48
N ALA A 123 -1.35 -4.27 5.34
CA ALA A 123 -0.97 -2.95 5.82
C ALA A 123 -1.83 -1.82 5.21
N LEU A 124 -2.09 -1.88 3.90
CA LEU A 124 -2.96 -0.91 3.21
C LEU A 124 -4.44 -1.09 3.56
N SER A 125 -4.92 -2.32 3.67
CA SER A 125 -6.29 -2.62 4.05
C SER A 125 -6.60 -2.02 5.42
N ASP A 126 -5.74 -2.21 6.41
CA ASP A 126 -5.97 -1.67 7.75
C ASP A 126 -6.02 -0.15 7.81
N LYS A 127 -5.20 0.52 7.00
CA LYS A 127 -5.20 1.98 6.96
C LYS A 127 -6.28 2.59 6.10
N SER A 128 -6.75 1.86 5.09
CA SER A 128 -7.84 2.29 4.20
C SER A 128 -9.23 2.06 4.80
N HIS A 129 -9.37 1.19 5.80
CA HIS A 129 -10.61 1.01 6.55
C HIS A 129 -10.76 2.04 7.69
N THR A 130 -12.01 2.42 7.98
CA THR A 130 -12.41 3.34 9.07
C THR A 130 -12.26 2.69 10.46
N LYS A 131 -11.06 2.21 10.78
CA LYS A 131 -10.72 1.76 12.13
C LYS A 131 -10.41 2.99 12.99
N MET A 132 -10.70 2.91 14.29
CA MET A 132 -10.47 4.03 15.21
C MET A 132 -9.00 4.49 15.18
N GLY A 133 -8.05 3.56 15.19
CA GLY A 133 -6.61 3.88 15.07
C GLY A 133 -6.15 4.42 13.70
N SER A 134 -7.03 4.48 12.70
CA SER A 134 -6.79 5.15 11.41
C SER A 134 -7.33 6.59 11.40
N VAL A 135 -8.14 6.98 12.40
CA VAL A 135 -8.75 8.31 12.52
C VAL A 135 -8.35 9.06 13.79
N THR A 136 -7.66 8.42 14.75
CA THR A 136 -7.16 9.05 15.98
C THR A 136 -5.64 9.16 16.01
N ARG A 137 -5.11 10.20 16.68
CA ARG A 137 -3.66 10.41 16.90
C ARG A 137 -3.41 10.91 18.32
N PHE A 138 -2.28 10.52 18.90
CA PHE A 138 -1.78 11.10 20.14
C PHE A 138 -0.92 12.33 19.82
N LEU A 139 -1.30 13.47 20.40
CA LEU A 139 -0.63 14.74 20.19
C LEU A 139 -0.04 15.18 21.53
N ILE A 140 1.29 15.25 21.59
CA ILE A 140 2.01 15.93 22.68
C ILE A 140 2.57 17.21 22.05
N PRO A 141 2.06 18.40 22.40
CA PRO A 141 2.65 19.64 21.92
C PRO A 141 4.15 19.72 22.28
N ARG A 142 4.96 20.35 21.42
CA ARG A 142 6.44 20.39 21.55
C ARG A 142 6.94 20.84 22.92
N ASP A 143 6.21 21.74 23.56
CA ASP A 143 6.59 22.36 24.84
C ASP A 143 5.70 21.90 25.99
N ALA A 144 4.84 20.91 25.76
CA ALA A 144 3.90 20.44 26.76
C ALA A 144 4.55 19.36 27.64
N HIS A 145 4.20 19.36 28.93
CA HIS A 145 4.66 18.33 29.84
C HIS A 145 4.13 16.97 29.33
N PRO A 146 4.85 15.84 29.50
CA PRO A 146 4.38 14.53 29.04
C PRO A 146 2.98 14.12 29.53
N SER A 147 2.44 14.80 30.56
CA SER A 147 1.07 14.68 31.08
C SER A 147 -0.01 15.36 30.25
N ASP A 148 0.36 16.22 29.30
CA ASP A 148 -0.53 17.15 28.60
C ASP A 148 -0.93 16.62 27.22
N GLY A 149 -0.43 15.44 26.85
CA GLY A 149 -0.82 14.77 25.62
C GLY A 149 -2.31 14.41 25.63
N TYR A 150 -3.00 14.68 24.53
CA TYR A 150 -4.40 14.32 24.34
C TYR A 150 -4.60 13.51 23.07
N VAL A 151 -5.67 12.71 23.04
CA VAL A 151 -6.09 12.00 21.84
C VAL A 151 -6.97 12.95 21.03
N ASP A 152 -6.56 13.22 19.80
CA ASP A 152 -7.35 14.00 18.86
C ASP A 152 -7.70 13.17 17.62
N CYS A 153 -8.76 13.57 16.94
CA CYS A 153 -9.07 13.05 15.62
C CYS A 153 -8.09 13.66 14.59
N ILE A 154 -7.87 12.96 13.48
CA ILE A 154 -7.22 13.57 12.32
C ILE A 154 -8.06 14.81 11.93
N PRO A 155 -7.44 16.00 11.84
CA PRO A 155 -8.19 17.23 11.61
C PRO A 155 -8.92 17.18 10.26
N PRO A 156 -10.10 17.83 10.16
CA PRO A 156 -10.75 18.05 8.87
C PRO A 156 -9.78 18.66 7.87
N GLY A 157 -9.66 18.04 6.70
CA GLY A 157 -8.71 18.44 5.66
C GLY A 157 -7.31 17.80 5.76
N GLY A 158 -7.06 16.89 6.72
CA GLY A 158 -5.83 16.10 6.77
C GLY A 158 -4.73 16.70 7.64
N MET A 159 -3.67 15.92 7.84
CA MET A 159 -2.52 16.31 8.67
C MET A 159 -1.78 17.53 8.08
N ARG A 160 -1.47 18.51 8.93
CA ARG A 160 -0.78 19.75 8.52
C ARG A 160 0.70 19.79 8.88
N GLU A 161 1.14 18.90 9.76
CA GLU A 161 2.54 18.81 10.17
C GLU A 161 3.37 18.23 9.03
N GLU A 162 4.42 18.95 8.62
CA GLU A 162 5.30 18.57 7.51
C GLU A 162 5.85 17.15 7.66
N LYS A 163 6.38 16.80 8.84
CA LYS A 163 6.89 15.46 9.15
C LYS A 163 5.81 14.37 9.02
N ALA A 164 4.56 14.69 9.31
CA ALA A 164 3.46 13.75 9.18
C ALA A 164 3.08 13.53 7.71
N VAL A 165 3.08 14.60 6.90
CA VAL A 165 2.89 14.53 5.45
C VAL A 165 4.04 13.75 4.80
N GLU A 166 5.28 14.03 5.19
CA GLU A 166 6.46 13.30 4.73
C GLU A 166 6.34 11.80 5.01
N ASN A 167 5.92 11.40 6.22
CA ASN A 167 5.71 9.99 6.55
C ASN A 167 4.64 9.32 5.68
N ILE A 168 3.54 10.00 5.36
CA ILE A 168 2.53 9.45 4.44
C ILE A 168 3.17 9.27 3.05
N LEU A 169 3.90 10.27 2.56
CA LEU A 169 4.58 10.22 1.26
C LEU A 169 5.63 9.10 1.19
N GLN A 170 6.32 8.79 2.30
CA GLN A 170 7.17 7.60 2.38
C GLN A 170 6.36 6.31 2.20
N GLY A 171 5.17 6.21 2.82
CA GLY A 171 4.25 5.11 2.59
C GLY A 171 3.82 4.99 1.12
N VAL A 172 3.51 6.12 0.47
CA VAL A 172 3.22 6.16 -0.97
C VAL A 172 4.38 5.63 -1.79
N ARG A 173 5.60 6.10 -1.50
CA ARG A 173 6.82 5.66 -2.19
C ARG A 173 7.01 4.15 -2.05
N VAL A 174 6.83 3.60 -0.85
CA VAL A 174 6.98 2.15 -0.61
C VAL A 174 6.05 1.35 -1.51
N VAL A 175 4.78 1.76 -1.66
CA VAL A 175 3.83 1.09 -2.54
C VAL A 175 4.23 1.21 -4.00
N LEU A 176 4.62 2.40 -4.45
CA LEU A 176 5.05 2.62 -5.82
C LEU A 176 6.33 1.84 -6.19
N SER A 177 7.30 1.80 -5.28
CA SER A 177 8.52 1.00 -5.46
C SER A 177 8.20 -0.50 -5.54
N PHE A 178 7.26 -0.97 -4.71
CA PHE A 178 6.78 -2.34 -4.77
C PHE A 178 6.12 -2.65 -6.12
N ALA A 179 5.21 -1.79 -6.57
CA ALA A 179 4.51 -1.92 -7.85
C ALA A 179 5.47 -1.97 -9.05
N LEU A 180 6.47 -1.08 -9.07
CA LEU A 180 7.47 -1.05 -10.14
C LEU A 180 8.40 -2.27 -10.11
N ALA A 181 8.84 -2.71 -8.93
CA ALA A 181 9.60 -3.96 -8.79
C ALA A 181 8.78 -5.17 -9.24
N GLU A 182 7.47 -5.15 -9.00
CA GLU A 182 6.56 -6.20 -9.40
C GLU A 182 6.35 -6.25 -10.90
N ILE A 183 6.23 -5.10 -11.57
CA ILE A 183 6.21 -5.03 -13.03
C ILE A 183 7.50 -5.60 -13.64
N GLU A 184 8.67 -5.20 -13.11
CA GLU A 184 9.96 -5.69 -13.59
C GLU A 184 10.06 -7.21 -13.50
N ASP A 185 9.75 -7.76 -12.32
CA ASP A 185 9.86 -9.20 -12.06
C ASP A 185 8.79 -9.98 -12.82
N SER A 186 7.60 -9.41 -12.95
CA SER A 186 6.46 -10.15 -13.49
C SER A 186 6.40 -10.17 -15.00
N LEU A 187 6.91 -9.11 -15.64
CA LEU A 187 6.89 -8.93 -17.09
C LEU A 187 8.29 -9.04 -17.71
N GLY A 188 9.34 -9.24 -16.90
CA GLY A 188 10.72 -9.41 -17.38
C GLY A 188 11.28 -8.15 -18.04
N CYS A 189 10.88 -6.96 -17.56
CA CYS A 189 11.33 -5.68 -18.10
C CYS A 189 12.24 -4.93 -17.12
N HIS A 190 13.02 -3.97 -17.63
CA HIS A 190 13.87 -3.10 -16.83
C HIS A 190 13.36 -1.67 -16.91
N LEU A 191 12.89 -1.12 -15.79
CA LEU A 191 12.33 0.24 -15.72
C LEU A 191 13.41 1.30 -15.36
N LEU A 192 14.53 0.84 -14.81
CA LEU A 192 15.71 1.60 -14.42
C LEU A 192 17.00 0.88 -14.86
N GLU A 193 18.12 1.60 -14.89
CA GLU A 193 19.46 1.00 -15.07
C GLU A 193 19.79 0.02 -13.93
N ASN A 194 19.36 0.35 -12.70
CA ASN A 194 19.39 -0.54 -11.54
C ASN A 194 17.95 -0.94 -11.18
N ARG A 195 17.68 -2.23 -11.01
CA ARG A 195 16.32 -2.74 -10.73
C ARG A 195 15.71 -2.12 -9.46
N TRP A 196 14.38 -1.95 -9.43
CA TRP A 196 13.66 -1.36 -8.30
C TRP A 196 13.70 -2.24 -7.05
N THR A 197 14.08 -1.72 -5.89
CA THR A 197 14.19 -2.54 -4.68
C THR A 197 12.90 -2.52 -3.86
N TRP A 198 12.43 -3.70 -3.48
CA TRP A 198 11.44 -3.89 -2.42
C TRP A 198 12.14 -4.15 -1.08
N ASN A 199 11.70 -3.48 -0.01
CA ASN A 199 12.17 -3.74 1.34
C ASN A 199 10.98 -3.85 2.31
N ARG A 200 10.73 -5.07 2.78
CA ARG A 200 9.67 -5.38 3.75
C ARG A 200 9.69 -4.45 4.97
N ASN A 201 10.87 -4.06 5.48
CA ASN A 201 10.98 -3.24 6.68
C ASN A 201 10.39 -1.83 6.49
N GLU A 202 10.27 -1.36 5.24
CA GLU A 202 9.66 -0.07 4.94
C GLU A 202 8.13 -0.10 5.04
N LEU A 203 7.50 -1.26 5.18
CA LEU A 203 6.07 -1.37 5.49
C LEU A 203 5.67 -0.59 6.76
N ARG A 204 6.62 -0.31 7.66
CA ARG A 204 6.42 0.56 8.82
C ARG A 204 5.89 1.95 8.48
N TYR A 205 6.19 2.48 7.29
CA TYR A 205 5.68 3.79 6.84
C TYR A 205 4.19 3.73 6.48
N ILE A 206 3.70 2.55 6.11
CA ILE A 206 2.27 2.31 5.85
C ILE A 206 1.59 1.99 7.18
N SER A 207 2.11 1.02 7.94
CA SER A 207 1.46 0.56 9.17
C SER A 207 1.56 1.53 10.35
N GLY A 208 2.53 2.46 10.33
CA GLY A 208 2.79 3.40 11.40
C GLY A 208 3.60 2.83 12.56
N GLY A 209 4.21 1.64 12.41
CA GLY A 209 5.04 1.05 13.47
C GLY A 209 5.63 -0.32 13.15
N GLY A 210 6.46 -0.81 14.06
CA GLY A 210 7.05 -2.14 14.06
C GLY A 210 7.61 -2.50 15.43
N TYR A 211 7.96 -3.77 15.64
CA TYR A 211 8.52 -4.27 16.89
C TYR A 211 9.85 -4.95 16.62
N ALA A 212 10.75 -4.93 17.59
CA ALA A 212 11.89 -5.83 17.59
C ALA A 212 11.40 -7.20 18.07
N ASP A 213 11.72 -8.26 17.33
CA ASP A 213 11.48 -9.62 17.80
C ASP A 213 12.43 -9.98 18.97
N SER A 214 12.32 -11.20 19.50
CA SER A 214 13.18 -11.68 20.59
C SER A 214 14.67 -11.72 20.24
N HIS A 215 15.02 -11.59 18.97
CA HIS A 215 16.38 -11.56 18.46
C HIS A 215 16.87 -10.13 18.15
N GLY A 216 16.02 -9.12 18.35
CA GLY A 216 16.33 -7.73 18.05
C GLY A 216 16.08 -7.33 16.59
N GLU A 217 15.56 -8.23 15.76
CA GLU A 217 15.23 -7.92 14.37
C GLU A 217 13.93 -7.13 14.28
N PHE A 218 13.94 -6.04 13.50
CA PHE A 218 12.79 -5.18 13.34
C PHE A 218 11.75 -5.80 12.40
N GLU A 219 10.53 -5.97 12.88
CA GLU A 219 9.38 -6.44 12.12
C GLU A 219 8.29 -5.36 12.02
N PRO A 220 7.82 -5.01 10.80
CA PRO A 220 6.70 -4.08 10.65
C PRO A 220 5.40 -4.67 11.19
N HIS A 221 4.54 -3.81 11.77
CA HIS A 221 3.24 -4.24 12.29
C HIS A 221 2.19 -4.33 11.16
N ILE A 222 1.79 -5.54 10.75
CA ILE A 222 1.03 -5.74 9.50
C ILE A 222 -0.48 -6.06 9.70
N THR A 223 -0.99 -6.12 10.95
CA THR A 223 -2.22 -6.90 11.23
C THR A 223 -3.51 -6.13 11.49
N SER A 224 -4.59 -6.72 10.95
CA SER A 224 -5.99 -6.28 11.07
C SER A 224 -6.70 -6.82 12.32
N LYS A 225 -6.11 -7.86 12.91
CA LYS A 225 -6.44 -8.41 14.22
C LYS A 225 -5.45 -7.79 15.19
N GLY A 226 -5.78 -6.60 15.69
CA GLY A 226 -4.93 -5.91 16.66
C GLY A 226 -4.55 -6.87 17.78
N HIS A 227 -3.26 -7.05 18.02
CA HIS A 227 -2.86 -7.72 19.26
C HIS A 227 -3.33 -6.83 20.42
N PRO A 228 -3.92 -7.40 21.48
CA PRO A 228 -4.17 -6.66 22.71
C PRO A 228 -2.86 -5.97 23.18
N GLY A 229 -2.91 -4.65 23.38
CA GLY A 229 -1.78 -3.77 23.65
C GLY A 229 -1.24 -2.98 22.44
N ARG A 230 -1.70 -3.24 21.20
CA ARG A 230 -1.16 -2.63 19.96
C ARG A 230 -2.09 -1.65 19.26
N ASP A 231 -3.34 -1.52 19.71
CA ASP A 231 -4.17 -0.39 19.30
C ASP A 231 -3.62 0.88 19.95
N SER A 232 -3.50 1.95 19.19
CA SER A 232 -3.33 3.31 19.71
C SER A 232 -4.16 3.54 20.97
N MET A 233 -5.44 3.14 20.99
CA MET A 233 -6.36 3.24 22.14
C MET A 233 -5.94 2.40 23.35
N GLN A 234 -5.31 1.25 23.15
CA GLN A 234 -4.82 0.41 24.25
C GLN A 234 -3.51 0.96 24.82
N LEU A 235 -2.61 1.45 23.97
CA LEU A 235 -1.46 2.23 24.43
C LEU A 235 -1.94 3.49 25.17
N MET A 236 -3.00 4.15 24.69
CA MET A 236 -3.60 5.30 25.37
C MET A 236 -4.22 4.90 26.71
N SER A 237 -4.88 3.74 26.77
CA SER A 237 -5.44 3.21 28.02
C SER A 237 -4.35 2.83 29.01
N LEU A 238 -3.22 2.28 28.53
CA LEU A 238 -2.05 1.95 29.33
C LEU A 238 -1.37 3.23 29.85
N LEU A 239 -1.10 4.21 28.98
CA LEU A 239 -0.53 5.50 29.37
C LEU A 239 -1.44 6.23 30.36
N SER A 240 -2.76 6.17 30.17
CA SER A 240 -3.76 6.69 31.11
C SER A 240 -3.77 5.92 32.44
N ALA A 241 -3.66 4.60 32.42
CA ALA A 241 -3.61 3.77 33.62
C ALA A 241 -2.33 4.03 34.44
N ILE A 242 -1.17 4.13 33.77
CA ILE A 242 0.11 4.56 34.37
C ILE A 242 -0.05 5.99 34.95
N ARG A 243 -0.62 6.92 34.17
CA ARG A 243 -0.88 8.31 34.60
C ARG A 243 -1.73 8.42 35.86
N HIS A 244 -2.70 7.52 36.04
CA HIS A 244 -3.63 7.55 37.17
C HIS A 244 -3.24 6.59 38.30
N GLY A 245 -2.03 6.03 38.28
CA GLY A 245 -1.52 5.13 39.33
C GLY A 245 -2.36 3.84 39.46
N LYS A 246 -2.97 3.39 38.35
CA LYS A 246 -3.76 2.16 38.30
C LYS A 246 -2.93 0.92 37.95
N ILE A 247 -1.64 1.12 37.68
CA ILE A 247 -0.60 0.11 37.42
C ILE A 247 0.67 0.63 38.08
#